data_AF-A0A1Z8AHI3-F1
#
_entry.id   AF-A0A1Z8AHI3-F1
#
_cell.length_a   1.000
_cell.length_b   1.000
_cell.length_c   1.000
_cell.angle_alpha   90.00
_cell.angle_beta   90.00
_cell.angle_gamma   90.00
#
_symmetry.space_group_name_H-M   'P 1'
#
loop_
_entity.id
_entity.type
_entity.pdbx_description
1 polymer ?
#
loop_
_entity_poly.entity_id
_entity_poly.type
_entity_poly.pdbx_seq_one_letter_code
_entity_poly.pdbx_strand_id
1 'polypeptide(L)' 'YQYSPLTLGWCINCHRETNVDLQGNGYYEQIHKELSEARGGRQLTIADLGGLECGKCHY' A
#
# COMPACT_ATOMS: atom_id res chain seq x y z
N TYR A 1 -7.39 -21.87 11.89
CA TYR A 1 -6.67 -22.15 10.63
C TYR A 1 -6.10 -20.84 10.13
N GLN A 2 -4.81 -20.79 9.84
CA GLN A 2 -4.14 -19.58 9.35
C GLN A 2 -3.88 -19.77 7.85
N TYR A 3 -4.60 -19.02 7.01
CA TYR A 3 -4.54 -19.17 5.55
C TYR A 3 -3.23 -18.61 4.96
N SER A 4 -2.72 -17.53 5.54
CA SER A 4 -1.51 -16.85 5.07
C SER A 4 -0.34 -17.07 6.05
N PRO A 5 0.90 -17.17 5.56
CA PRO A 5 2.06 -17.43 6.44
C PRO A 5 2.42 -16.27 7.39
N LEU A 6 1.92 -15.03 7.14
CA LEU A 6 2.13 -13.84 7.98
C LEU A 6 3.60 -13.57 8.35
N THR A 7 4.53 -14.01 7.51
CA THR A 7 5.96 -13.71 7.66
C THR A 7 6.24 -12.30 7.14
N LEU A 8 7.33 -11.68 7.59
CA LEU A 8 7.74 -10.37 7.08
C LEU A 8 7.85 -10.35 5.54
N GLY A 9 8.40 -11.41 4.95
CA GLY A 9 8.49 -11.56 3.49
C GLY A 9 7.11 -11.63 2.82
N TRP A 10 6.16 -12.31 3.44
CA TRP A 10 4.77 -12.32 2.96
C TRP A 10 4.13 -10.93 3.05
N CYS A 11 4.34 -10.19 4.13
CA CYS A 11 3.85 -8.82 4.27
C CYS A 11 4.43 -7.90 3.18
N ILE A 12 5.75 -7.95 2.93
CA ILE A 12 6.39 -7.12 1.90
C ILE A 12 5.81 -7.41 0.52
N ASN A 13 5.64 -8.68 0.16
CA ASN A 13 5.11 -9.05 -1.15
C ASN A 13 3.66 -8.62 -1.31
N CYS A 14 2.83 -8.85 -0.29
CA CYS A 14 1.44 -8.38 -0.28
C CYS A 14 1.37 -6.86 -0.50
N HIS A 15 2.23 -6.08 0.17
CA HIS A 15 2.26 -4.62 0.04
C HIS A 15 2.81 -4.09 -1.31
N ARG A 16 3.54 -4.93 -2.06
CA ARG A 16 4.04 -4.61 -3.41
C ARG A 16 3.06 -4.97 -4.52
N GLU A 17 2.25 -6.00 -4.29
CA GLU A 17 1.39 -6.61 -5.31
C GLU A 17 -0.06 -6.15 -5.18
N THR A 18 -0.49 -5.78 -3.97
CA THR A 18 -1.88 -5.42 -3.68
C THR A 18 -2.08 -3.92 -3.79
N ASN A 19 -3.08 -3.55 -4.59
CA ASN A 19 -3.52 -2.16 -4.71
C ASN A 19 -4.25 -1.71 -3.44
N VAL A 20 -4.06 -0.45 -3.08
CA VAL A 20 -4.79 0.16 -1.97
C VAL A 20 -6.25 0.33 -2.34
N ASP A 21 -7.13 -0.16 -1.47
CA ASP A 21 -8.56 0.09 -1.58
C ASP A 21 -8.88 1.49 -1.07
N LEU A 22 -9.50 2.29 -1.93
CA LEU A 22 -9.89 3.68 -1.67
C LEU A 22 -11.39 3.82 -1.43
N GLN A 23 -12.15 2.72 -1.50
CA GLN A 23 -13.59 2.78 -1.34
C GLN A 23 -13.97 3.33 0.04
N GLY A 24 -14.67 4.47 0.02
CA GLY A 24 -15.23 5.10 1.23
C GLY A 24 -14.24 5.90 2.08
N ASN A 25 -13.02 6.15 1.61
CA ASN A 25 -12.00 6.86 2.38
C ASN A 25 -11.63 8.23 1.78
N GLY A 26 -12.50 9.22 2.00
CA GLY A 26 -12.33 10.58 1.47
C GLY A 26 -11.08 11.33 1.96
N TYR A 27 -10.45 10.86 3.05
CA TYR A 27 -9.19 11.43 3.54
C TYR A 27 -8.02 11.12 2.61
N TYR A 28 -7.96 9.91 2.04
CA TYR A 28 -6.85 9.50 1.17
C TYR A 28 -7.12 9.71 -0.32
N GLU A 29 -8.36 10.02 -0.71
CA GLU A 29 -8.75 10.17 -2.12
C GLU A 29 -7.97 11.28 -2.84
N GLN A 30 -7.79 12.44 -2.20
CA GLN A 30 -7.04 13.57 -2.79
C GLN A 30 -5.55 13.22 -2.97
N ILE A 31 -4.93 12.69 -1.91
CA ILE A 31 -3.51 12.31 -1.91
C ILE A 31 -3.26 11.20 -2.95
N HIS A 32 -4.15 10.21 -3.04
CA HIS A 32 -4.03 9.16 -4.03
C HIS A 32 -4.22 9.66 -5.45
N LYS A 33 -5.12 10.61 -5.68
CA LYS A 33 -5.33 11.19 -7.00
C LYS A 33 -4.08 11.93 -7.48
N GLU A 34 -3.53 12.81 -6.65
CA GLU A 34 -2.31 13.55 -6.97
C GLU A 34 -1.11 12.62 -7.23
N LEU A 35 -0.92 11.62 -6.36
CA LEU A 35 0.18 10.66 -6.50
C LEU A 35 -0.02 9.71 -7.68
N SER A 36 -1.27 9.33 -7.99
CA SER A 36 -1.61 8.50 -9.15
C SER A 36 -1.31 9.26 -10.43
N GLU A 37 -1.76 10.52 -10.55
CA GLU A 37 -1.48 11.39 -11.69
C GLU A 37 0.04 11.57 -11.88
N ALA A 38 0.79 11.81 -10.81
CA ALA A 38 2.25 11.93 -10.87
C ALA A 38 2.97 10.62 -11.29
N ARG A 39 2.32 9.46 -11.16
CA ARG A 39 2.90 8.14 -11.48
C ARG A 39 2.23 7.44 -12.67
N GLY A 40 1.62 8.22 -13.56
CA GLY A 40 1.09 7.72 -14.83
C GLY A 40 -0.33 7.15 -14.74
N GLY A 41 -1.11 7.57 -13.75
CA GLY A 41 -2.54 7.26 -13.63
C GLY A 41 -2.87 5.84 -13.18
N ARG A 42 -1.89 5.10 -12.64
CA ARG A 42 -2.10 3.73 -12.14
C ARG A 42 -2.52 3.71 -10.67
N GLN A 43 -3.27 2.67 -10.28
CA GLN A 43 -3.56 2.42 -8.87
C GLN A 43 -2.25 2.19 -8.09
N LEU A 44 -2.18 2.81 -6.91
CA LEU A 44 -0.99 2.79 -6.07
C LEU A 44 -1.04 1.63 -5.09
N THR A 45 0.12 1.06 -4.82
CA THR A 45 0.32 0.03 -3.79
C THR A 45 0.84 0.68 -2.51
N ILE A 46 0.85 -0.05 -1.39
CA ILE A 46 1.45 0.48 -0.15
C ILE A 46 2.95 0.71 -0.32
N ALA A 47 3.62 -0.08 -1.17
CA ALA A 47 5.01 0.16 -1.55
C ALA A 47 5.21 1.53 -2.21
N ASP A 48 4.28 1.95 -3.07
CA ASP A 48 4.32 3.26 -3.74
C ASP A 48 4.16 4.44 -2.77
N LEU A 49 3.44 4.23 -1.66
CA LEU A 49 3.19 5.22 -0.61
C LEU A 49 4.29 5.23 0.47
N GLY A 50 5.36 4.45 0.28
CA GLY A 50 6.45 4.37 1.24
C GLY A 50 6.12 3.55 2.50
N GLY A 51 5.16 2.62 2.43
CA GLY A 51 4.85 1.72 3.55
C GLY A 51 5.83 0.55 3.73
N LEU A 52 7.00 0.61 3.09
CA LEU A 52 8.10 -0.35 3.26
C LEU A 52 9.26 0.22 4.10
N GLU A 53 9.08 1.41 4.69
CA GLU A 53 10.07 1.99 5.59
C GLU A 53 10.11 1.20 6.90
N CYS A 54 11.32 0.85 7.36
CA CYS A 54 11.52 0.06 8.57
C CYS A 54 10.80 0.66 9.79
N GLY A 55 10.77 1.99 9.87
CA GLY A 55 10.12 2.79 10.91
C GLY A 55 8.61 2.60 11.01
N LYS A 56 7.94 2.24 9.91
CA LYS A 56 6.48 2.13 9.86
C LYS A 56 5.97 0.74 10.29
N CYS A 57 6.88 -0.22 10.44
CA CYS A 57 6.53 -1.61 10.74
C CYS A 57 7.21 -2.15 12.00
N HIS A 58 8.39 -1.64 12.36
CA HIS A 58 9.18 -2.11 13.49
C HIS A 58 9.17 -1.16 14.69
N TYR A 59 8.43 -0.06 14.58
CA TYR A 59 8.26 0.99 15.58
C TYR A 59 6.83 1.54 15.53
#